data_AF-X6FG11-F1
#
_entry.id   AF-X6FG11-F1
#
_cell.length_a   1.000
_cell.length_b   1.000
_cell.length_c   1.000
_cell.angle_alpha   90.00
_cell.angle_beta   90.00
_cell.angle_gamma   90.00
#
_symmetry.space_group_name_H-M   'P 1'
#
loop_
_entity.id
_entity.type
_entity.pdbx_description
1 polymer ?
#
loop_
_entity_poly.entity_id
_entity_poly.type
_entity_poly.pdbx_seq_one_letter_code
_entity_poly.pdbx_strand_id
1 'polypeptide(L)'
;MHKRVLIHAASALIALQFLAVPVFAAGSGGDTNTTTQCKKGMVWDKKKNKCVAPQEGMLDDDSIYYAGHDLAMAGRYDEAIAVLSLAANKQDPRILNYLGYSHRHSGRVTVGLGYYEEALRIDPDYTLVREYLGEAHLQIGDLAGAQQQLMEIEKRTGKGSREYGMLSEQIEHFMRS
;
A
#
# COMPACT_ATOMS: atom_id res chain seq x y z
N MET A 1 60.91 -40.06 44.93
CA MET A 1 60.85 -38.67 45.44
C MET A 1 60.25 -37.77 44.37
N HIS A 2 58.97 -37.45 44.51
CA HIS A 2 58.19 -36.69 43.53
C HIS A 2 58.53 -35.19 43.62
N LYS A 3 58.96 -34.58 42.50
CA LYS A 3 58.95 -33.12 42.34
C LYS A 3 57.81 -32.72 41.42
N ARG A 4 56.75 -32.17 42.02
CA ARG A 4 55.64 -31.51 41.34
C ARG A 4 56.12 -30.15 40.86
N VAL A 5 56.11 -29.92 39.55
CA VAL A 5 56.37 -28.61 38.94
C VAL A 5 55.00 -27.96 38.70
N LEU A 6 54.74 -26.88 39.44
CA LEU A 6 53.53 -26.05 39.33
C LEU A 6 53.71 -25.08 38.16
N ILE A 7 53.12 -25.42 37.00
CA ILE A 7 53.01 -24.50 35.86
C ILE A 7 51.75 -23.65 36.07
N HIS A 8 51.97 -22.36 36.26
CA HIS A 8 50.93 -21.35 36.39
C HIS A 8 50.29 -21.11 35.01
N ALA A 9 49.05 -21.56 34.81
CA ALA A 9 48.27 -21.20 33.63
C ALA A 9 47.58 -19.86 33.89
N ALA A 10 48.08 -18.81 33.22
CA ALA A 10 47.50 -17.48 33.21
C ALA A 10 46.13 -17.50 32.50
N SER A 11 45.06 -17.25 33.25
CA SER A 11 43.72 -17.09 32.71
C SER A 11 43.61 -15.74 31.99
N ALA A 12 43.68 -15.76 30.65
CA ALA A 12 43.38 -14.59 29.83
C ALA A 12 41.87 -14.34 29.81
N LEU A 13 41.41 -13.37 30.60
CA LEU A 13 40.08 -12.78 30.51
C LEU A 13 39.98 -11.95 29.23
N ILE A 14 39.44 -12.54 28.17
CA ILE A 14 39.04 -11.80 26.96
C ILE A 14 37.73 -11.08 27.30
N ALA A 15 37.84 -9.79 27.64
CA ALA A 15 36.69 -8.92 27.76
C ALA A 15 36.11 -8.67 26.36
N LEU A 16 34.98 -9.31 26.06
CA LEU A 16 34.21 -9.07 24.84
C LEU A 16 33.61 -7.66 24.92
N GLN A 17 34.22 -6.70 24.23
CA GLN A 17 33.66 -5.35 24.12
C GLN A 17 32.41 -5.40 23.24
N PHE A 18 31.25 -5.22 23.86
CA PHE A 18 30.01 -4.90 23.17
C PHE A 18 30.16 -3.52 22.51
N LEU A 19 30.53 -3.50 21.22
CA LEU A 19 30.29 -2.33 20.39
C LEU A 19 28.78 -2.26 20.16
N ALA A 20 28.12 -1.39 20.91
CA ALA A 20 26.74 -1.00 20.65
C ALA A 20 26.70 -0.32 19.27
N VAL A 21 26.28 -1.06 18.26
CA VAL A 21 25.96 -0.48 16.95
C VAL A 21 24.67 0.32 17.15
N PRO A 22 24.63 1.63 16.85
CA PRO A 22 23.37 2.36 16.87
C PRO A 22 22.49 1.79 15.76
N VAL A 23 21.40 1.13 16.15
CA VAL A 23 20.30 0.83 15.24
C VAL A 23 19.66 2.18 14.92
N PHE A 24 20.02 2.76 13.78
CA PHE A 24 19.25 3.84 13.20
C PHE A 24 17.94 3.24 12.70
N ALA A 25 16.92 3.30 13.55
CA ALA A 25 15.54 3.23 13.09
C ALA A 25 15.30 4.45 12.21
N ALA A 26 15.47 4.30 10.90
CA ALA A 26 14.94 5.22 9.91
C ALA A 26 13.41 5.03 9.84
N GLY A 27 12.74 5.31 10.96
CA GLY A 27 11.30 5.46 11.01
C GLY A 27 11.00 6.87 10.54
N SER A 28 10.43 6.98 9.35
CA SER A 28 9.70 8.17 8.93
C SER A 28 8.83 8.65 10.08
N GLY A 29 9.11 9.84 10.62
CA GLY A 29 8.25 10.46 11.63
C GLY A 29 6.86 10.64 11.04
N GLY A 30 5.97 9.70 11.32
CA GLY A 30 4.61 9.66 10.81
C GLY A 30 3.66 10.03 11.93
N ASP A 31 2.88 11.10 11.70
CA ASP A 31 1.66 11.35 12.47
C ASP A 31 0.88 10.04 12.62
N THR A 32 0.60 9.62 13.85
CA THR A 32 -0.17 8.42 14.16
C THR A 32 -1.66 8.58 13.88
N ASN A 33 -2.08 9.77 13.44
CA ASN A 33 -3.48 10.14 13.27
C ASN A 33 -3.91 9.94 11.82
N THR A 34 -4.97 9.13 11.65
CA THR A 34 -5.53 8.73 10.35
C THR A 34 -6.99 9.16 10.26
N THR A 35 -7.52 9.22 9.03
CA THR A 35 -8.93 9.60 8.81
C THR A 35 -9.90 8.61 9.47
N THR A 36 -9.50 7.36 9.71
CA THR A 36 -10.32 6.37 10.41
C THR A 36 -10.59 6.69 11.88
N GLN A 37 -9.77 7.55 12.51
CA GLN A 37 -9.96 8.01 13.88
C GLN A 37 -10.95 9.18 13.98
N CYS A 38 -11.22 9.85 12.86
CA CYS A 38 -12.19 10.91 12.80
C CYS A 38 -13.63 10.37 12.86
N LYS A 39 -14.55 11.21 13.35
CA LYS A 39 -15.99 10.92 13.28
C LYS A 39 -16.41 10.67 11.83
N LYS A 40 -17.47 9.88 11.63
CA LYS A 40 -18.03 9.61 10.30
C LYS A 40 -18.26 10.93 9.53
N GLY A 41 -17.88 10.98 8.25
CA GLY A 41 -17.94 12.18 7.42
C GLY A 41 -16.87 13.25 7.70
N MET A 42 -15.90 13.00 8.58
CA MET A 42 -14.76 13.89 8.82
C MET A 42 -13.46 13.25 8.32
N VAL A 43 -12.54 14.09 7.88
CA VAL A 43 -11.23 13.71 7.33
C VAL A 43 -10.11 14.34 8.16
N TRP A 44 -9.02 13.61 8.34
CA TRP A 44 -7.84 14.13 9.02
C TRP A 44 -7.07 15.11 8.11
N ASP A 45 -7.00 16.38 8.52
CA ASP A 45 -6.18 17.40 7.86
C ASP A 45 -4.81 17.46 8.56
N LYS A 46 -3.78 16.93 7.91
CA LYS A 46 -2.41 16.89 8.46
C LYS A 46 -1.85 18.29 8.73
N LYS A 47 -2.16 19.26 7.86
CA LYS A 47 -1.68 20.64 8.01
C LYS A 47 -2.30 21.33 9.21
N LYS A 48 -3.58 21.05 9.47
CA LYS A 48 -4.32 21.63 10.61
C LYS A 48 -4.28 20.77 11.87
N ASN A 49 -3.69 19.58 11.81
CA ASN A 49 -3.62 18.58 12.88
C ASN A 49 -4.99 18.34 13.55
N LYS A 50 -6.06 18.24 12.74
CA LYS A 50 -7.43 18.05 13.23
C LYS A 50 -8.34 17.41 12.19
N CYS A 51 -9.41 16.79 12.67
CA CYS A 51 -10.51 16.33 11.83
C CYS A 51 -11.31 17.53 11.31
N VAL A 52 -11.55 17.57 9.99
CA VAL A 52 -12.35 18.59 9.31
C VAL A 52 -13.41 17.96 8.42
N ALA A 53 -14.48 18.69 8.15
CA ALA A 53 -15.43 18.28 7.12
C ALA A 53 -14.76 18.42 5.74
N PRO A 54 -14.72 17.37 4.92
CA PRO A 54 -14.12 17.44 3.60
C PRO A 54 -15.01 18.28 2.68
N GLN A 55 -14.42 19.30 2.04
CA GLN A 55 -15.07 20.17 1.07
C GLN A 55 -14.06 20.50 -0.04
N GLU A 56 -14.56 20.82 -1.22
CA GLU A 56 -13.73 21.18 -2.37
C GLU A 56 -12.84 22.39 -2.03
N GLY A 57 -11.56 22.32 -2.40
CA GLY A 57 -10.57 23.37 -2.13
C GLY A 57 -10.13 23.52 -0.66
N MET A 58 -10.71 22.78 0.29
CA MET A 58 -10.36 22.88 1.72
C MET A 58 -9.18 21.99 2.13
N LEU A 59 -8.92 20.94 1.37
CA LEU A 59 -7.83 19.99 1.54
C LEU A 59 -6.97 19.99 0.28
N ASP A 60 -5.66 19.85 0.43
CA ASP A 60 -4.79 19.53 -0.70
C ASP A 60 -4.97 18.08 -1.16
N ASP A 61 -4.57 17.82 -2.41
CA ASP A 61 -4.76 16.53 -3.07
C ASP A 61 -4.03 15.39 -2.35
N ASP A 62 -2.89 15.64 -1.69
CA ASP A 62 -2.21 14.63 -0.88
C ASP A 62 -3.05 14.25 0.35
N SER A 63 -3.60 15.24 1.05
CA SER A 63 -4.51 14.98 2.19
C SER A 63 -5.77 14.24 1.75
N ILE A 64 -6.32 14.60 0.58
CA ILE A 64 -7.46 13.90 -0.04
C ILE A 64 -7.09 12.44 -0.38
N TYR A 65 -5.92 12.23 -0.99
CA TYR A 65 -5.39 10.91 -1.32
C TYR A 65 -5.27 10.03 -0.07
N TYR A 66 -4.56 10.49 0.97
CA TYR A 66 -4.37 9.71 2.19
C TYR A 66 -5.70 9.43 2.91
N ALA A 67 -6.61 10.40 2.95
CA ALA A 67 -7.92 10.21 3.55
C ALA A 67 -8.76 9.18 2.79
N GLY A 68 -8.78 9.26 1.46
CA GLY A 68 -9.46 8.31 0.60
C GLY A 68 -8.88 6.90 0.71
N HIS A 69 -7.56 6.78 0.72
CA HIS A 69 -6.85 5.54 1.00
C HIS A 69 -7.30 4.93 2.33
N ASP A 70 -7.22 5.68 3.43
CA ASP A 70 -7.55 5.20 4.78
C ASP A 70 -9.00 4.73 4.86
N LEU A 71 -9.93 5.48 4.26
CA LEU A 71 -11.34 5.13 4.20
C LEU A 71 -11.56 3.86 3.38
N ALA A 72 -10.88 3.72 2.25
CA ALA A 72 -10.95 2.54 1.39
C ALA A 72 -10.44 1.29 2.12
N MET A 73 -9.29 1.38 2.80
CA MET A 73 -8.74 0.28 3.59
C MET A 73 -9.60 -0.09 4.80
N ALA A 74 -10.38 0.85 5.33
CA ALA A 74 -11.36 0.60 6.37
C ALA A 74 -12.72 0.07 5.86
N GLY A 75 -12.86 -0.20 4.55
CA GLY A 75 -14.11 -0.68 3.96
C GLY A 75 -15.20 0.40 3.82
N ARG A 76 -14.89 1.67 4.09
CA ARG A 76 -15.80 2.82 4.01
C ARG A 76 -15.80 3.39 2.58
N TYR A 77 -16.12 2.54 1.61
CA TYR A 77 -15.93 2.82 0.18
C TYR A 77 -16.69 4.06 -0.33
N ASP A 78 -17.94 4.25 0.09
CA ASP A 78 -18.71 5.44 -0.34
C ASP A 78 -18.13 6.73 0.23
N GLU A 79 -17.58 6.70 1.44
CA GLU A 79 -16.89 7.87 2.01
C GLU A 79 -15.55 8.12 1.32
N ALA A 80 -14.80 7.05 0.98
CA ALA A 80 -13.59 7.16 0.19
C ALA A 80 -13.87 7.81 -1.17
N ILE A 81 -14.91 7.36 -1.89
CA ILE A 81 -15.31 7.93 -3.18
C ILE A 81 -15.68 9.41 -3.03
N ALA A 82 -16.48 9.75 -2.02
CA ALA A 82 -16.89 11.13 -1.78
C ALA A 82 -15.68 12.04 -1.52
N VAL A 83 -14.72 11.60 -0.71
CA VAL A 83 -13.50 12.38 -0.40
C VAL A 83 -12.58 12.49 -1.60
N LEU A 84 -12.25 11.38 -2.27
CA LEU A 84 -11.35 11.34 -3.43
C LEU A 84 -11.90 12.20 -4.58
N SER A 85 -13.22 12.26 -4.74
CA SER A 85 -13.87 13.09 -5.77
C SER A 85 -13.69 14.59 -5.56
N LEU A 86 -13.23 15.04 -4.38
CA LEU A 86 -12.94 16.45 -4.09
C LEU A 86 -11.56 16.92 -4.57
N ALA A 87 -10.70 16.00 -5.03
CA ALA A 87 -9.34 16.33 -5.48
C ALA A 87 -9.35 17.39 -6.57
N ALA A 88 -8.48 18.40 -6.49
CA ALA A 88 -8.32 19.37 -7.56
C ALA A 88 -7.72 18.72 -8.81
N ASN A 89 -6.66 17.93 -8.64
CA ASN A 89 -6.06 17.15 -9.71
C ASN A 89 -6.83 15.84 -9.96
N LYS A 90 -7.77 15.87 -10.91
CA LYS A 90 -8.52 14.68 -11.34
C LYS A 90 -7.67 13.66 -12.12
N GLN A 91 -6.43 13.98 -12.47
CA GLN A 91 -5.49 13.11 -13.19
C GLN A 91 -4.36 12.59 -12.28
N ASP A 92 -4.50 12.68 -10.95
CA ASP A 92 -3.55 12.01 -10.06
C ASP A 92 -3.80 10.49 -10.10
N PRO A 93 -2.84 9.68 -10.60
CA PRO A 93 -3.04 8.23 -10.74
C PRO A 93 -3.24 7.53 -9.39
N ARG A 94 -2.74 8.11 -8.28
CA ARG A 94 -2.94 7.57 -6.93
C ARG A 94 -4.38 7.75 -6.47
N ILE A 95 -5.01 8.86 -6.83
CA ILE A 95 -6.43 9.16 -6.52
C ILE A 95 -7.33 8.31 -7.41
N LEU A 96 -7.03 8.23 -8.70
CA LEU A 96 -7.74 7.37 -9.65
C LEU A 96 -7.68 5.89 -9.21
N ASN A 97 -6.51 5.42 -8.73
CA ASN A 97 -6.37 4.08 -8.16
C ASN A 97 -7.37 3.80 -7.03
N TYR A 98 -7.46 4.70 -6.03
CA TYR A 98 -8.37 4.47 -4.90
C TYR A 98 -9.84 4.76 -5.21
N LEU A 99 -10.14 5.56 -6.23
CA LEU A 99 -11.49 5.62 -6.81
C LEU A 99 -11.83 4.28 -7.44
N GLY A 100 -10.94 3.71 -8.25
CA GLY A 100 -11.09 2.39 -8.84
C GLY A 100 -11.34 1.31 -7.80
N TYR A 101 -10.49 1.26 -6.77
CA TYR A 101 -10.58 0.34 -5.64
C TYR A 101 -11.92 0.46 -4.91
N SER A 102 -12.30 1.68 -4.54
CA SER A 102 -13.52 1.90 -3.78
C SER A 102 -14.78 1.59 -4.62
N HIS A 103 -14.79 1.93 -5.91
CA HIS A 103 -15.89 1.55 -6.80
C HIS A 103 -16.00 0.04 -6.98
N ARG A 104 -14.88 -0.66 -7.21
CA ARG A 104 -14.84 -2.11 -7.32
C ARG A 104 -15.41 -2.80 -6.08
N HIS A 105 -14.90 -2.45 -4.90
CA HIS A 105 -15.34 -3.08 -3.65
C HIS A 105 -16.74 -2.68 -3.20
N SER A 106 -17.30 -1.59 -3.73
CA SER A 106 -18.72 -1.23 -3.55
C SER A 106 -19.65 -1.88 -4.58
N GLY A 107 -19.17 -2.87 -5.34
CA GLY A 107 -19.94 -3.64 -6.31
C GLY A 107 -20.05 -2.97 -7.69
N ARG A 108 -19.47 -1.77 -7.87
CA ARG A 108 -19.46 -1.03 -9.15
C ARG A 108 -18.20 -1.38 -9.95
N VAL A 109 -18.00 -2.67 -10.22
CA VAL A 109 -16.74 -3.20 -10.78
C VAL A 109 -16.36 -2.54 -12.11
N THR A 110 -17.32 -2.38 -13.04
CA THR A 110 -17.06 -1.71 -14.34
C THR A 110 -16.63 -0.25 -14.20
N VAL A 111 -17.17 0.48 -13.21
CA VAL A 111 -16.70 1.84 -12.91
C VAL A 111 -15.28 1.80 -12.37
N GLY A 112 -14.98 0.82 -11.51
CA GLY A 112 -13.64 0.58 -10.99
C GLY A 112 -12.60 0.35 -12.09
N LEU A 113 -12.93 -0.50 -13.07
CA LEU A 113 -12.09 -0.77 -14.25
C LEU A 113 -11.71 0.51 -14.99
N GLY A 114 -12.68 1.38 -15.30
CA GLY A 114 -12.41 2.63 -16.02
C GLY A 114 -11.46 3.56 -15.28
N TYR A 115 -11.54 3.64 -13.95
CA TYR A 115 -10.59 4.43 -13.16
C TYR A 115 -9.17 3.85 -13.17
N TYR A 116 -9.03 2.53 -13.13
CA TYR A 116 -7.72 1.89 -13.24
C TYR A 116 -7.10 2.07 -14.63
N GLU A 117 -7.90 1.93 -15.68
CA GLU A 117 -7.46 2.18 -17.06
C GLU A 117 -6.97 3.62 -17.23
N GLU A 118 -7.70 4.60 -16.67
CA GLU A 118 -7.29 6.00 -16.72
C GLU A 118 -6.00 6.25 -15.93
N ALA A 119 -5.86 5.64 -14.74
CA ALA A 119 -4.62 5.72 -13.97
C ALA A 119 -3.42 5.16 -14.76
N LEU A 120 -3.59 4.03 -15.47
CA LEU A 120 -2.54 3.43 -16.30
C LEU A 120 -2.28 4.18 -17.61
N ARG A 121 -3.24 4.97 -18.12
CA ARG A 121 -3.01 5.88 -19.25
C ARG A 121 -2.05 7.01 -18.85
N ILE A 122 -2.07 7.41 -17.58
CA ILE A 122 -1.22 8.47 -17.03
C ILE A 122 0.13 7.91 -16.57
N ASP A 123 0.12 6.80 -15.84
CA ASP A 123 1.31 6.09 -15.39
C ASP A 123 1.24 4.60 -15.79
N PRO A 124 1.78 4.24 -16.97
CA PRO A 124 1.80 2.86 -17.44
C PRO A 124 2.59 1.90 -16.56
N ASP A 125 3.48 2.40 -15.69
CA ASP A 125 4.37 1.58 -14.86
C ASP A 125 3.85 1.38 -13.44
N TYR A 126 2.64 1.89 -13.13
CA TYR A 126 2.02 1.76 -11.82
C TYR A 126 1.54 0.33 -11.55
N THR A 127 2.44 -0.54 -11.11
CA THR A 127 2.19 -1.98 -10.94
C THR A 127 1.10 -2.30 -9.93
N LEU A 128 0.92 -1.50 -8.89
CA LEU A 128 -0.19 -1.65 -7.94
C LEU A 128 -1.57 -1.51 -8.62
N VAL A 129 -1.71 -0.56 -9.55
CA VAL A 129 -2.95 -0.41 -10.32
C VAL A 129 -3.17 -1.61 -11.23
N ARG A 130 -2.10 -2.16 -11.83
CA ARG A 130 -2.18 -3.37 -12.66
C ARG A 130 -2.63 -4.59 -11.85
N GLU A 131 -2.13 -4.75 -10.62
CA GLU A 131 -2.59 -5.79 -9.68
C GLU A 131 -4.11 -5.67 -9.53
N TYR A 132 -4.60 -4.51 -9.08
CA TYR A 132 -6.03 -4.30 -8.83
C TYR A 132 -6.92 -4.35 -10.09
N LEU A 133 -6.42 -3.91 -11.24
CA LEU A 133 -7.10 -4.08 -12.51
C LEU A 133 -7.25 -5.57 -12.85
N GLY A 134 -6.19 -6.36 -12.66
CA GLY A 134 -6.23 -7.81 -12.83
C GLY A 134 -7.25 -8.48 -11.91
N GLU A 135 -7.30 -8.10 -10.63
CA GLU A 135 -8.32 -8.59 -9.70
C GLU A 135 -9.74 -8.21 -10.13
N ALA A 136 -9.92 -6.99 -10.65
CA ALA A 136 -11.21 -6.52 -11.16
C ALA A 136 -11.68 -7.32 -12.38
N HIS A 137 -10.76 -7.69 -13.28
CA HIS A 137 -11.05 -8.61 -14.39
C HIS A 137 -11.51 -9.98 -13.88
N LEU A 138 -10.86 -10.56 -12.87
CA LEU A 138 -11.30 -11.82 -12.26
C LEU A 138 -12.72 -11.73 -11.68
N GLN A 139 -13.07 -10.61 -11.03
CA GLN A 139 -14.41 -10.42 -10.47
C GLN A 139 -15.54 -10.43 -11.53
N ILE A 140 -15.24 -10.07 -12.78
CA ILE A 140 -16.19 -10.13 -13.89
C ILE A 140 -16.02 -11.39 -14.75
N GLY A 141 -15.19 -12.35 -14.32
CA GLY A 141 -14.94 -13.60 -15.03
C GLY A 141 -13.97 -13.48 -16.22
N ASP A 142 -13.28 -12.36 -16.37
CA ASP A 142 -12.31 -12.13 -17.43
C ASP A 142 -10.91 -12.61 -17.03
N LEU A 143 -10.71 -13.93 -17.11
CA LEU A 143 -9.40 -14.53 -16.83
C LEU A 143 -8.30 -14.02 -17.78
N ALA A 144 -8.64 -13.74 -19.04
CA ALA A 144 -7.68 -13.28 -20.04
C ALA A 144 -7.15 -11.88 -19.70
N GLY A 145 -8.05 -10.96 -19.32
CA GLY A 145 -7.67 -9.61 -18.86
C GLY A 145 -6.78 -9.65 -17.61
N ALA A 146 -7.08 -10.54 -16.66
CA ALA A 146 -6.25 -10.72 -15.48
C ALA A 146 -4.83 -11.23 -15.82
N GLN A 147 -4.73 -12.24 -16.68
CA GLN A 147 -3.44 -12.76 -17.16
C GLN A 147 -2.64 -11.71 -17.93
N GLN A 148 -3.30 -10.87 -18.71
CA GLN A 148 -2.65 -9.75 -19.39
C GLN A 148 -2.00 -8.79 -18.39
N GLN A 149 -2.70 -8.42 -17.31
CA GLN A 149 -2.11 -7.55 -16.30
C GLN A 149 -0.94 -8.23 -15.57
N LEU A 150 -1.04 -9.53 -15.28
CA LEU A 150 0.07 -10.28 -14.67
C LEU A 150 1.33 -10.27 -15.54
N MET A 151 1.19 -10.48 -16.85
CA MET A 151 2.30 -10.39 -17.81
C MET A 151 2.92 -8.99 -17.85
N GLU A 152 2.08 -7.95 -17.80
CA GLU A 152 2.55 -6.56 -17.78
C GLU A 152 3.29 -6.21 -16.48
N ILE A 153 2.87 -6.76 -15.33
CA ILE A 153 3.61 -6.64 -14.07
C ILE A 153 4.95 -7.37 -14.17
N GLU A 154 4.96 -8.63 -14.64
CA GLU A 154 6.19 -9.41 -14.81
C GLU A 154 7.21 -8.68 -15.69
N LYS A 155 6.76 -8.11 -16.81
CA LYS A 155 7.63 -7.37 -17.73
C LYS A 155 8.33 -6.18 -17.06
N ARG A 156 7.68 -5.53 -16.09
CA ARG A 156 8.19 -4.32 -15.42
C ARG A 156 9.06 -4.63 -14.21
N THR A 157 8.67 -5.62 -13.42
CA THR A 157 9.26 -5.86 -12.09
C THR A 157 9.85 -7.26 -11.92
N GLY A 158 9.64 -8.16 -12.89
CA GLY A 158 9.89 -9.59 -12.75
C GLY A 158 8.87 -10.27 -11.82
N LYS A 159 9.02 -11.59 -11.68
CA LYS A 159 8.12 -12.44 -10.86
C LYS A 159 8.31 -12.29 -9.34
N GLY A 160 9.36 -11.59 -8.91
CA GLY A 160 9.69 -11.41 -7.49
C GLY A 160 8.97 -10.24 -6.82
N SER A 161 8.17 -9.46 -7.56
CA SER A 161 7.43 -8.34 -6.97
C SER A 161 6.23 -8.82 -6.17
N ARG A 162 5.84 -7.99 -5.20
CA ARG A 162 4.64 -8.24 -4.39
C ARG A 162 3.39 -8.32 -5.28
N GLU A 163 3.25 -7.37 -6.20
CA GLU A 163 2.11 -7.24 -7.10
C GLU A 163 1.96 -8.47 -8.02
N TYR A 164 3.09 -9.02 -8.53
CA TYR A 164 3.05 -10.26 -9.31
C TYR A 164 2.56 -11.43 -8.45
N GLY A 165 3.12 -11.60 -7.25
CA GLY A 165 2.73 -12.68 -6.33
C GLY A 165 1.25 -12.64 -5.98
N MET A 166 0.74 -11.46 -5.61
CA MET A 166 -0.66 -11.24 -5.23
C MET A 166 -1.62 -11.61 -6.37
N LEU A 167 -1.38 -11.09 -7.58
CA LEU A 167 -2.28 -11.35 -8.71
C LEU A 167 -2.15 -12.81 -9.22
N SER A 168 -0.94 -13.37 -9.22
CA SER A 168 -0.71 -14.77 -9.62
C SER A 168 -1.48 -15.73 -8.71
N GLU A 169 -1.44 -15.52 -7.39
CA GLU A 169 -2.17 -16.35 -6.42
C GLU A 169 -3.69 -16.28 -6.65
N GLN A 170 -4.23 -15.10 -6.93
CA GLN A 170 -5.66 -14.93 -7.20
C GLN A 170 -6.10 -15.57 -8.51
N ILE A 171 -5.29 -15.47 -9.58
CA ILE A 171 -5.53 -16.16 -10.85
C ILE A 171 -5.56 -17.67 -10.63
N GLU A 172 -4.59 -18.21 -9.89
CA GLU A 172 -4.54 -19.62 -9.56
C GLU A 172 -5.75 -20.08 -8.73
N HIS A 173 -6.19 -19.27 -7.77
CA HIS A 173 -7.39 -19.55 -7.00
C HIS A 173 -8.64 -19.59 -7.89
N PHE A 174 -8.82 -18.58 -8.75
CA PHE A 174 -9.93 -18.48 -9.68
C PHE A 174 -10.00 -19.68 -10.64
N MET A 175 -8.86 -20.22 -11.09
CA MET A 175 -8.82 -21.38 -11.98
C MET A 175 -9.20 -22.70 -11.28
N ARG A 176 -9.19 -22.74 -9.94
CA ARG A 176 -9.53 -23.93 -9.14
C ARG A 176 -10.95 -23.93 -8.60
N SER A 177 -11.60 -22.76 -8.54
CA SER A 177 -13.00 -22.59 -8.11
C SER A 177 -13.99 -22.95 -9.21
#